data_AF-A0A352NXT0-F1
#
_entry.id   AF-A0A352NXT0-F1
#
_cell.length_a   1.000
_cell.length_b   1.000
_cell.length_c   1.000
_cell.angle_alpha   90.00
_cell.angle_beta   90.00
_cell.angle_gamma   90.00
#
_symmetry.space_group_name_H-M   'P 1'
#
loop_
_entity.id
_entity.type
_entity.pdbx_description
1 polymer ?
#
loop_
_entity_poly.entity_id
_entity_poly.type
_entity_poly.pdbx_seq_one_letter_code
_entity_poly.pdbx_strand_id
1 'polypeptide(L)' 'SGAQPKAIEIARGVGVIAEVDKSRIDTRLEQGWVKKCSSDLDEIFKIVKDYLERKESISIAYCGNIVDLLE' A
#
# COMPACT_ATOMS: atom_id res chain seq x y z
N SER A 1 -10.80 2.88 17.75
CA SER A 1 -9.93 1.87 18.37
C SER A 1 -8.55 1.96 17.72
N GLY A 2 -7.57 2.55 18.40
CA GLY A 2 -6.24 2.87 17.84
C GLY A 2 -5.21 1.73 17.88
N ALA A 3 -5.64 0.50 18.18
CA ALA A 3 -4.75 -0.65 18.37
C ALA A 3 -4.62 -1.57 17.12
N GLN A 4 -5.45 -1.36 16.10
CA GLN A 4 -5.44 -2.17 14.87
C GLN A 4 -4.18 -2.00 14.00
N PRO A 5 -3.51 -0.83 13.91
CA PRO A 5 -2.33 -0.69 13.05
C PRO A 5 -1.16 -1.57 13.48
N LYS A 6 -1.03 -1.81 14.80
CA LYS A 6 0.06 -2.61 15.38
C LYS A 6 -0.13 -4.11 15.18
N ALA A 7 -1.36 -4.56 14.96
CA ALA A 7 -1.66 -5.96 14.65
C ALA A 7 -1.25 -6.35 13.21
N ILE A 8 -1.30 -5.39 12.27
CA ILE A 8 -0.87 -5.61 10.88
C ILE A 8 0.66 -5.63 10.76
N GLU A 9 1.35 -4.81 11.56
CA GLU A 9 2.82 -4.81 11.62
C GLU A 9 3.38 -6.16 12.13
N ILE A 10 2.66 -6.83 13.04
CA ILE A 10 2.97 -8.19 13.53
C ILE A 10 2.64 -9.27 12.49
N ALA A 11 1.69 -9.02 11.58
CA ALA A 11 1.24 -9.99 10.58
C ALA A 11 2.19 -10.18 9.39
N ARG A 12 3.26 -9.35 9.25
CA ARG A 12 4.15 -9.34 8.06
C ARG A 12 3.36 -9.26 6.75
N GLY A 13 2.24 -8.56 6.77
CA GLY A 13 1.36 -8.40 5.61
C GLY A 13 1.84 -7.27 4.71
N VAL A 14 1.58 -7.42 3.42
CA VAL A 14 1.71 -6.32 2.46
C VAL A 14 0.36 -5.61 2.36
N GLY A 15 0.36 -4.29 2.59
CA GLY A 15 -0.85 -3.47 2.55
C GLY A 15 -0.86 -2.59 1.32
N VAL A 16 -1.87 -2.75 0.46
CA VAL A 16 -2.10 -1.88 -0.70
C VAL A 16 -3.33 -1.01 -0.44
N ILE A 17 -3.17 0.31 -0.57
CA ILE A 17 -4.23 1.30 -0.36
C ILE A 17 -4.53 1.93 -1.71
N ALA A 18 -5.67 1.60 -2.31
CA ALA A 18 -6.13 2.33 -3.49
C ALA A 18 -6.75 3.66 -3.07
N GLU A 19 -6.30 4.73 -3.73
CA GLU A 19 -6.79 6.08 -3.51
C GLU A 19 -6.78 6.82 -4.85
N VAL A 20 -7.92 7.41 -5.20
CA VAL A 20 -8.10 8.19 -6.43
C VAL A 20 -7.52 9.60 -6.29
N ASP A 21 -7.44 10.11 -5.06
CA ASP A 21 -6.97 11.44 -4.76
C ASP A 21 -5.48 11.44 -4.37
N LYS A 22 -4.64 11.91 -5.28
CA LYS A 22 -3.20 12.00 -5.08
C LYS A 22 -2.82 12.88 -3.87
N SER A 23 -3.61 13.91 -3.55
CA SER A 23 -3.34 14.77 -2.38
C SER A 23 -3.38 13.98 -1.07
N ARG A 24 -4.29 13.00 -0.98
CA ARG A 24 -4.38 12.10 0.18
C ARG A 24 -3.23 11.10 0.22
N ILE A 25 -2.72 10.67 -0.93
CA ILE A 25 -1.54 9.82 -1.03
C ILE A 25 -0.31 10.57 -0.54
N ASP A 26 -0.11 11.80 -1.03
CA ASP A 26 1.03 12.65 -0.64
C ASP A 26 1.03 12.93 0.87
N THR A 27 -0.14 13.24 1.44
CA THR A 27 -0.28 13.43 2.90
C THR A 27 0.14 12.17 3.68
N ARG A 28 -0.23 10.98 3.19
CA ARG A 28 0.13 9.71 3.85
C ARG A 28 1.58 9.30 3.63
N LEU A 29 2.19 9.72 2.52
CA LEU A 29 3.63 9.60 2.28
C LEU A 29 4.41 10.47 3.25
N GLU A 30 4.02 11.74 3.41
CA GLU A 30 4.65 12.67 4.37
C GLU A 30 4.51 12.17 5.82
N GLN A 31 3.35 11.62 6.17
CA GLN A 31 3.12 11.04 7.50
C GLN A 31 3.84 9.70 7.72
N GLY A 32 4.44 9.11 6.67
CA GLY A 32 5.13 7.83 6.73
C GLY A 32 4.20 6.61 6.84
N TRP A 33 2.90 6.78 6.58
CA TRP A 33 1.92 5.69 6.62
C TRP A 33 2.02 4.81 5.37
N VAL A 34 2.46 5.41 4.26
CA VAL A 34 2.73 4.75 2.99
C VAL A 34 4.21 4.88 2.68
N LYS A 35 4.85 3.78 2.28
CA LYS A 35 6.27 3.74 1.89
C LYS A 35 6.49 4.04 0.41
N LYS A 36 5.54 3.65 -0.45
CA LYS A 36 5.60 3.84 -1.89
C LYS A 36 4.23 4.18 -2.45
N CYS A 37 4.19 4.94 -3.53
CA CYS A 37 2.98 5.07 -4.35
C CYS A 37 3.30 4.68 -5.80
N SER A 38 2.36 4.04 -6.48
CA SER A 38 2.40 3.86 -7.94
C SER A 38 0.99 3.92 -8.51
N SER A 39 0.87 4.31 -9.78
CA SER A 39 -0.40 4.27 -10.53
C SER A 39 -0.47 3.04 -11.45
N ASP A 40 0.56 2.20 -11.46
CA ASP A 40 0.65 0.99 -12.26
C ASP A 40 0.47 -0.25 -11.36
N LEU A 41 -0.58 -1.02 -11.63
CA LEU A 41 -0.87 -2.23 -10.86
C LEU A 41 0.21 -3.30 -11.03
N ASP A 42 0.79 -3.46 -12.23
CA ASP A 42 1.84 -4.44 -12.48
C ASP A 42 3.09 -4.12 -11.65
N GLU A 43 3.43 -2.84 -11.53
CA GLU A 43 4.53 -2.39 -10.67
C GLU A 43 4.22 -2.69 -9.20
N ILE A 44 3.00 -2.40 -8.74
CA ILE A 44 2.56 -2.69 -7.37
C ILE A 44 2.66 -4.18 -7.12
N PHE A 45 2.08 -5.04 -7.96
CA PHE A 45 2.14 -6.49 -7.79
C PHE A 45 3.57 -7.03 -7.76
N LYS A 46 4.47 -6.50 -8.60
CA LYS A 46 5.90 -6.87 -8.56
C LYS A 46 6.54 -6.51 -7.23
N ILE A 47 6.27 -5.30 -6.71
CA ILE A 47 6.79 -4.87 -5.41
C ILE A 47 6.18 -5.72 -4.29
N VAL A 48 4.86 -5.92 -4.29
CA VAL A 48 4.17 -6.76 -3.31
C VAL A 48 4.79 -8.16 -3.30
N LYS A 49 5.02 -8.76 -4.47
CA LYS A 49 5.61 -10.10 -4.58
C LYS A 49 7.04 -10.16 -4.05
N ASP A 50 7.89 -9.21 -4.41
CA ASP A 50 9.29 -9.14 -3.91
C ASP A 50 9.32 -8.99 -2.38
N TYR A 51 8.44 -8.16 -1.81
CA TYR A 51 8.34 -7.97 -0.35
C TYR A 51 7.73 -9.18 0.36
N LEU A 52 6.75 -9.85 -0.25
CA LEU A 52 6.22 -11.14 0.23
C LEU A 52 7.30 -12.22 0.28
N GLU A 53 8.13 -12.33 -0.77
CA GLU A 53 9.25 -13.27 -0.83
C GLU A 53 10.31 -12.96 0.25
N ARG A 54 10.59 -11.67 0.48
CA ARG A 54 11.49 -11.19 1.55
C ARG A 54 10.87 -11.30 2.96
N LYS A 55 9.57 -11.56 3.07
CA LYS A 55 8.79 -11.52 4.32
C LYS A 55 8.92 -10.18 5.06
N GLU A 56 9.01 -9.12 4.28
CA GLU A 56 9.09 -7.74 4.74
C GLU A 56 7.74 -7.05 4.55
N SER A 57 7.37 -6.19 5.49
CA SER A 57 6.14 -5.39 5.38
C SER A 57 6.39 -4.16 4.51
N ILE A 58 5.44 -3.88 3.62
CA ILE A 58 5.40 -2.65 2.85
C ILE A 58 3.97 -2.12 2.74
N SER A 59 3.84 -0.80 2.85
CA SER A 59 2.62 -0.05 2.57
C SER A 59 2.76 0.64 1.23
N ILE A 60 1.89 0.29 0.27
CA ILE A 60 1.90 0.85 -1.08
C ILE A 60 0.57 1.57 -1.33
N ALA A 61 0.60 2.80 -1.83
CA ALA A 61 -0.58 3.48 -2.32
C ALA A 61 -0.72 3.30 -3.84
N TYR A 62 -1.90 2.86 -4.27
CA TYR A 62 -2.28 2.83 -5.67
C TYR A 62 -3.00 4.12 -6.03
N CYS A 63 -2.40 4.94 -6.91
CA CYS A 63 -2.98 6.18 -7.41
C CYS A 63 -3.79 5.89 -8.67
N GLY A 64 -5.04 5.47 -8.48
CA GLY A 64 -5.92 5.06 -9.58
C GLY A 64 -7.32 4.73 -9.08
N ASN A 65 -8.24 4.48 -10.01
CA ASN A 65 -9.59 4.12 -9.65
C ASN A 65 -9.64 2.66 -9.20
N ILE A 66 -10.22 2.39 -8.02
CA ILE A 66 -10.36 1.03 -7.46
C ILE A 66 -11.18 0.11 -8.40
N VAL A 67 -11.96 0.67 -9.33
CA VAL A 67 -12.74 -0.08 -10.32
C VAL A 67 -11.85 -0.94 -11.23
N ASP A 68 -10.60 -0.54 -11.50
CA ASP A 68 -9.64 -1.34 -12.29
C ASP A 68 -9.02 -2.52 -11.49
N LEU A 69 -9.30 -2.63 -10.17
CA LEU A 69 -8.69 -3.62 -9.28
C LEU A 69 -9.56 -4.87 -9.06
N LEU A 70 -10.79 -4.88 -9.60
CA LEU A 70 -11.81 -5.91 -9.35
C LEU A 70 -12.15 -6.79 -10.57
N GLU A 71 -11.54 -6.57 -11.73
CA GLU A 71 -11.62 -7.49 -12.89
C GLU A 71 -10.46 -8.48 -12.94
#